data_AF-A0A4P9WS64-F1
#
_entry.id   AF-A0A4P9WS64-F1
#
_cell.length_a   1.000
_cell.length_b   1.000
_cell.length_c   1.000
_cell.angle_alpha   90.00
_cell.angle_beta   90.00
_cell.angle_gamma   90.00
#
_symmetry.space_group_name_H-M   'P 1'
#
loop_
_entity.id
_entity.type
_entity.pdbx_description
1 polymer ?
#
loop_
_entity_poly.entity_id
_entity_poly.type
_entity_poly.pdbx_seq_one_letter_code
_entity_poly.pdbx_strand_id
1 'polypeptide(L)'
;MDGLKKNMVMLIPQTLIMSWINFFFSGFVLIKLPFPLTVRFKAMLQRGVETQDMDVRWVSSLSWYFLNLFGLKNVYTLLLGEGNGAEGVSDMGAMGAMGGAPGANPMQPAQDMAPVFKSEREFLALAVHHDALAGIEEHVLEQY
;
A
#
# COMPACT_ATOMS: atom_id res chain seq x y z
N MET A 1 1.07 16.97 13.27
CA MET A 1 1.26 15.82 14.18
C MET A 1 0.11 14.81 14.10
N ASP A 2 -1.10 15.23 13.72
CA ASP A 2 -2.26 14.33 13.65
C ASP A 2 -2.25 13.32 12.49
N GLY A 3 -1.66 13.68 11.34
CA GLY A 3 -1.46 12.73 10.23
C GLY A 3 -0.49 11.59 10.57
N LEU A 4 0.58 11.88 11.33
CA LEU A 4 1.51 10.87 11.83
C LEU A 4 0.83 9.96 12.85
N LYS A 5 0.08 10.53 13.80
CA LYS A 5 -0.70 9.77 14.78
C LYS A 5 -1.71 8.85 14.08
N LYS A 6 -2.43 9.34 13.07
CA LYS A 6 -3.41 8.53 12.32
C LYS A 6 -2.74 7.35 11.59
N ASN A 7 -1.58 7.59 10.95
CA ASN A 7 -0.81 6.53 10.29
C ASN A 7 -0.23 5.52 11.32
N MET A 8 0.26 6.00 12.45
CA MET A 8 0.74 5.13 13.54
C MET A 8 -0.37 4.29 14.17
N VAL A 9 -1.57 4.85 14.37
CA VAL A 9 -2.72 4.14 14.93
C VAL A 9 -3.17 2.98 14.03
N MET A 10 -3.01 3.10 12.71
CA MET A 10 -3.29 2.01 11.76
C MET A 10 -2.16 0.96 11.68
N LEU A 11 -0.90 1.37 11.82
CA LEU A 11 0.28 0.51 11.70
C LEU A 11 0.56 -0.35 12.95
N ILE A 12 0.26 0.18 14.14
CA ILE A 12 0.49 -0.52 15.41
C ILE A 12 -0.24 -1.88 15.47
N PRO A 13 -1.55 -1.98 15.17
CA PRO A 13 -2.26 -3.25 15.16
C PRO A 13 -1.61 -4.30 14.25
N GLN A 14 -1.24 -3.89 13.05
CA GLN A 14 -0.66 -4.78 12.03
C GLN A 14 0.69 -5.36 12.48
N THR A 15 1.53 -4.52 13.08
CA THR A 15 2.85 -4.92 13.60
C THR A 15 2.71 -5.86 14.80
N LEU A 16 1.76 -5.57 15.70
CA LEU A 16 1.49 -6.40 16.86
C LEU A 16 0.98 -7.79 16.46
N ILE A 17 0.03 -7.85 15.52
CA ILE A 17 -0.49 -9.12 15.00
C ILE A 17 0.63 -9.91 14.32
N MET A 18 1.47 -9.26 13.52
CA MET A 18 2.63 -9.90 12.89
C MET A 18 3.59 -10.50 13.92
N SER A 19 3.91 -9.76 14.99
CA SER A 19 4.74 -10.23 16.10
C SER A 19 4.09 -11.40 16.85
N TRP A 20 2.79 -11.30 17.14
CA TRP A 20 2.01 -12.35 17.78
C TRP A 20 2.04 -13.65 16.99
N ILE A 21 1.79 -13.58 15.67
CA ILE A 21 1.82 -14.75 14.79
C ILE A 21 3.21 -15.35 14.75
N ASN A 22 4.26 -14.52 14.69
CA ASN A 22 5.63 -15.02 14.69
C ASN A 22 6.01 -15.68 16.03
N PHE A 23 5.54 -15.16 17.16
CA PHE A 23 5.84 -15.74 18.47
C PHE A 23 5.10 -17.06 18.73
N PHE A 24 3.78 -17.09 18.50
CA PHE A 24 2.96 -18.25 18.84
C PHE A 24 2.89 -19.31 17.74
N PHE A 25 3.06 -18.92 16.47
CA PHE A 25 2.78 -19.78 15.32
C PHE A 25 3.96 -19.99 14.38
N SER A 26 5.21 -19.81 14.83
CA SER A 26 6.41 -20.11 14.04
C SER A 26 6.83 -21.58 14.13
N GLY A 27 7.61 -22.07 13.15
CA GLY A 27 8.19 -23.41 13.19
C GLY A 27 7.37 -24.52 12.53
N PHE A 28 6.17 -24.23 12.01
CA PHE A 28 5.33 -25.24 11.37
C PHE A 28 4.68 -24.76 10.06
N VAL A 29 4.21 -25.73 9.29
CA VAL A 29 3.48 -25.53 8.03
C VAL A 29 1.99 -25.49 8.32
N LEU A 30 1.30 -24.49 7.77
CA LEU A 30 -0.13 -24.29 8.03
C LEU A 30 -0.99 -24.95 6.94
N ILE A 31 -0.72 -24.63 5.67
CA ILE A 31 -1.53 -25.07 4.54
C ILE A 31 -0.68 -25.39 3.30
N LYS A 32 -1.29 -26.12 2.36
CA LYS A 32 -0.75 -26.36 1.02
C LYS A 32 -1.60 -25.61 -0.01
N LEU A 33 -0.96 -24.82 -0.87
CA LEU A 33 -1.63 -24.13 -1.95
C LEU A 33 -1.97 -25.08 -3.11
N PRO A 34 -3.14 -24.92 -3.76
CA PRO A 34 -3.61 -25.82 -4.82
C PRO A 34 -2.98 -25.55 -6.20
N PHE A 35 -2.10 -24.57 -6.31
CA PHE A 35 -1.44 -24.16 -7.55
C PHE A 35 0.09 -24.22 -7.43
N PRO A 36 0.81 -24.45 -8.54
CA PRO A 36 2.27 -24.46 -8.53
C PRO A 36 2.84 -23.04 -8.36
N LEU A 37 3.98 -22.94 -7.67
CA LEU A 37 4.68 -21.69 -7.38
C LEU A 37 6.15 -21.80 -7.76
N THR A 38 6.76 -20.68 -8.13
CA THR A 38 8.20 -20.62 -8.44
C THR A 38 9.05 -20.65 -7.16
N VAL A 39 10.25 -21.23 -7.24
CA VAL A 39 11.19 -21.37 -6.11
C VAL A 39 11.56 -20.03 -5.47
N ARG A 40 11.47 -18.91 -6.20
CA ARG A 40 11.76 -17.57 -5.66
C ARG A 40 10.82 -17.17 -4.50
N PHE A 41 9.60 -17.70 -4.46
CA PHE A 41 8.68 -17.44 -3.37
C PHE A 41 8.99 -18.23 -2.09
N LYS A 42 9.89 -19.23 -2.15
CA LYS A 42 10.18 -20.11 -1.02
C LYS A 42 10.65 -19.35 0.22
N ALA A 43 11.62 -18.45 0.06
CA ALA A 43 12.15 -17.65 1.17
C ALA A 43 11.06 -16.77 1.83
N MET A 44 10.05 -16.36 1.06
CA MET A 44 8.94 -15.56 1.55
C MET A 44 7.84 -16.40 2.19
N LEU A 45 7.48 -17.54 1.59
CA LEU A 45 6.35 -18.39 1.98
C LEU A 45 6.68 -19.37 3.12
N GLN A 46 7.95 -19.69 3.30
CA GLN A 46 8.44 -20.67 4.29
C GLN A 46 9.27 -20.00 5.37
N ARG A 47 9.11 -18.69 5.57
CA ARG A 47 9.81 -17.97 6.64
C ARG A 47 9.42 -18.57 7.99
N GLY A 48 10.43 -18.96 8.78
CA GLY A 48 10.25 -19.61 10.07
C GLY A 48 10.10 -21.14 10.00
N VAL A 49 10.27 -21.76 8.83
CA VAL A 49 10.30 -23.23 8.68
C VAL A 49 11.65 -23.66 8.11
N GLU A 50 12.46 -24.35 8.90
CA GLU A 50 13.83 -24.75 8.54
C GLU A 50 13.85 -26.08 7.79
N THR A 51 13.36 -26.10 6.55
CA THR A 51 13.36 -27.33 5.73
C THR A 51 13.81 -27.04 4.30
N GLN A 52 14.99 -27.55 3.92
CA GLN A 52 15.64 -27.21 2.66
C GLN A 52 14.96 -27.82 1.43
N ASP A 53 14.38 -29.01 1.53
CA ASP A 53 13.81 -29.74 0.38
C ASP A 53 12.28 -29.69 0.31
N MET A 54 11.65 -28.82 1.09
CA MET A 54 10.19 -28.69 1.08
C MET A 54 9.68 -28.01 -0.20
N ASP A 55 8.60 -28.55 -0.75
CA ASP A 55 7.87 -27.99 -1.89
C ASP A 55 7.32 -26.59 -1.55
N VAL A 56 7.48 -25.64 -2.47
CA VAL A 56 7.11 -24.22 -2.34
C VAL A 56 5.62 -24.02 -2.06
N ARG A 57 4.78 -25.01 -2.40
CA ARG A 57 3.33 -24.97 -2.14
C ARG A 57 2.98 -24.98 -0.66
N TRP A 58 3.89 -25.42 0.20
CA TRP A 58 3.70 -25.40 1.65
C TRP A 58 4.03 -24.03 2.21
N VAL A 59 3.09 -23.49 2.99
CA VAL A 59 3.12 -22.10 3.46
C VAL A 59 3.12 -22.05 4.98
N SER A 60 3.96 -21.18 5.56
CA SER A 60 3.99 -20.92 7.00
C SER A 60 2.83 -20.02 7.44
N SER A 61 2.55 -19.99 8.74
CA SER A 61 1.49 -19.16 9.35
C SER A 61 1.61 -17.67 8.99
N LEU A 62 2.83 -17.13 9.00
CA LEU A 62 3.11 -15.73 8.72
C LEU A 62 2.82 -15.38 7.25
N SER A 63 3.21 -16.26 6.34
CA SER A 63 2.98 -16.05 4.92
C SER A 63 1.50 -16.19 4.57
N TRP A 64 0.78 -17.08 5.27
CA TRP A 64 -0.68 -17.16 5.19
C TRP A 64 -1.36 -15.86 5.67
N TYR A 65 -0.88 -15.26 6.75
CA TYR A 65 -1.37 -13.96 7.21
C TYR A 65 -1.21 -12.86 6.15
N PHE A 66 -0.03 -12.75 5.52
CA PHE A 66 0.17 -11.80 4.45
C PHE A 66 -0.74 -12.04 3.24
N LEU A 67 -0.94 -13.30 2.86
CA LEU A 67 -1.87 -13.64 1.78
C LEU A 67 -3.30 -13.16 2.08
N ASN A 68 -3.78 -13.35 3.31
CA ASN A 68 -5.09 -12.85 3.72
C ASN A 68 -5.13 -11.32 3.77
N LEU A 69 -4.08 -10.68 4.28
CA LEU A 69 -4.01 -9.22 4.32
C LEU A 69 -4.14 -8.59 2.92
N PHE A 70 -3.42 -9.14 1.94
CA PHE A 70 -3.46 -8.62 0.57
C PHE A 70 -4.75 -9.01 -0.17
N GLY A 71 -5.27 -10.21 0.06
CA GLY A 71 -6.44 -10.73 -0.64
C GLY A 71 -7.78 -10.17 -0.14
N LEU A 72 -7.87 -9.80 1.14
CA LEU A 72 -9.14 -9.39 1.75
C LEU A 72 -9.52 -7.93 1.47
N LYS A 73 -8.63 -7.11 0.91
CA LYS A 73 -8.93 -5.70 0.59
C LYS A 73 -10.22 -5.57 -0.23
N ASN A 74 -10.35 -6.34 -1.31
CA ASN A 74 -11.53 -6.27 -2.18
C ASN A 74 -12.81 -6.78 -1.48
N VAL A 75 -12.66 -7.76 -0.58
CA VAL A 75 -13.78 -8.25 0.25
C VAL A 75 -14.26 -7.15 1.19
N TYR A 76 -13.34 -6.41 1.82
CA TYR A 76 -13.68 -5.27 2.66
C TYR A 76 -14.32 -4.13 1.87
N THR A 77 -13.83 -3.81 0.67
CA THR A 77 -14.46 -2.82 -0.20
C THR A 77 -15.89 -3.20 -0.58
N LEU A 78 -16.15 -4.49 -0.85
CA LEU A 78 -17.51 -4.95 -1.14
C LEU A 78 -18.45 -4.87 0.07
N LEU A 79 -17.95 -5.15 1.28
CA LEU A 79 -18.77 -5.17 2.50
C LEU A 79 -18.98 -3.78 3.12
N LEU A 80 -17.95 -2.92 3.10
CA LEU A 80 -17.89 -1.65 3.82
C LEU A 80 -17.96 -0.44 2.90
N GLY A 81 -17.87 -0.64 1.58
CA GLY A 81 -17.79 0.43 0.59
C GLY A 81 -16.36 0.95 0.36
N GLU A 82 -16.26 1.92 -0.56
CA GLU A 82 -15.00 2.54 -0.95
C GLU A 82 -14.46 3.51 0.12
N GLY A 83 -13.14 3.58 0.31
CA GLY A 83 -12.52 4.43 1.34
C GLY A 83 -12.60 3.89 2.77
N ASN A 84 -12.93 2.61 2.95
CA ASN A 84 -12.93 1.99 4.27
C ASN A 84 -11.52 1.92 4.88
N GLY A 85 -11.43 2.04 6.21
CA GLY A 85 -10.15 2.00 6.93
C GLY A 85 -9.51 0.60 7.04
N ALA A 86 -10.05 -0.43 6.38
CA ALA A 86 -9.50 -1.77 6.41
C ALA A 86 -8.41 -2.01 5.34
N GLU A 87 -7.95 -0.94 4.69
CA GLU A 87 -6.83 -0.97 3.76
C GLU A 87 -5.47 -1.15 4.48
N GLY A 88 -5.28 -2.23 5.23
CA GLY A 88 -4.00 -2.52 5.92
C GLY A 88 -2.79 -2.69 4.97
N VAL A 89 -3.03 -2.75 3.65
CA VAL A 89 -2.00 -2.78 2.60
C VAL A 89 -1.39 -1.40 2.36
N SER A 90 -2.20 -0.34 2.43
CA SER A 90 -1.75 1.05 2.28
C SER A 90 -0.72 1.41 3.36
N ASP A 91 -0.98 0.94 4.58
CA ASP A 91 -0.10 1.16 5.73
C ASP A 91 1.17 0.30 5.68
N MET A 92 1.11 -0.86 5.03
CA MET A 92 2.29 -1.73 4.89
C MET A 92 3.29 -1.22 3.83
N GLY A 93 2.80 -0.54 2.77
CA GLY A 93 3.66 0.21 1.85
C GLY A 93 4.41 1.35 2.55
N ALA A 94 3.77 2.03 3.50
CA ALA A 94 4.42 3.02 4.36
C ALA A 94 5.44 2.37 5.33
N MET A 95 5.17 1.15 5.79
CA MET A 95 6.09 0.39 6.64
C MET A 95 7.32 -0.15 5.87
N GLY A 96 7.17 -0.49 4.58
CA GLY A 96 8.28 -0.83 3.69
C GLY A 96 9.21 0.36 3.41
N ALA A 97 8.66 1.57 3.36
CA ALA A 97 9.45 2.81 3.28
C ALA A 97 10.24 3.10 4.57
N MET A 98 9.74 2.65 5.72
CA MET A 98 10.44 2.69 7.02
C MET A 98 11.53 1.61 7.17
N GLY A 99 11.48 0.55 6.36
CA GLY A 99 12.34 -0.63 6.44
C GLY A 99 13.39 -0.71 5.34
N GLY A 100 14.26 0.31 5.23
CA GLY A 100 15.57 0.13 4.57
C GLY A 100 15.73 0.67 3.13
N ALA A 101 14.95 1.68 2.71
CA ALA A 101 15.27 2.47 1.51
C ALA A 101 15.78 3.87 1.90
N PRO A 102 17.04 4.24 1.62
CA PRO A 102 17.54 5.59 1.88
C PRO A 102 16.91 6.56 0.87
N GLY A 103 15.78 7.17 1.22
CA GLY A 103 15.15 8.18 0.38
C GLY A 103 13.78 8.70 0.83
N ALA A 104 13.04 7.95 1.66
CA ALA A 104 11.71 8.37 2.10
C ALA A 104 11.69 8.51 3.62
N ASN A 105 12.15 9.66 4.13
CA ASN A 105 12.08 10.00 5.54
C ASN A 105 10.61 10.31 5.92
N PRO A 106 9.92 9.51 6.74
CA PRO A 106 8.54 9.73 7.15
C PRO A 106 8.40 10.81 8.24
N MET A 107 9.51 11.49 8.54
CA MET A 107 9.59 12.65 9.42
C MET A 107 9.74 13.95 8.60
N GLN A 108 9.15 14.03 7.41
CA GLN A 108 8.96 15.34 6.81
C GLN A 108 7.97 16.13 7.68
N PRO A 109 8.41 17.23 8.32
CA PRO A 109 7.49 18.15 8.97
C PRO A 109 6.45 18.58 7.93
N ALA A 110 5.24 18.91 8.40
CA ALA A 110 4.16 19.42 7.55
C ALA A 110 4.74 20.28 6.44
N GLN A 111 4.56 19.81 5.20
CA GLN A 111 5.15 20.39 4.00
C GLN A 111 5.04 21.90 4.12
N ASP A 112 6.17 22.60 4.21
CA ASP A 112 6.16 24.03 4.41
C ASP A 112 5.38 24.62 3.23
N MET A 113 4.21 25.20 3.49
CA MET A 113 3.26 25.58 2.42
C MET A 113 3.78 26.78 1.63
N ALA A 114 4.73 27.54 2.20
CA ALA A 114 5.31 28.71 1.57
C ALA A 114 6.01 28.41 0.22
N PRO A 115 6.92 27.40 0.11
CA PRO A 115 7.48 27.02 -1.19
C PRO A 115 6.43 26.46 -2.16
N VAL A 116 5.39 25.76 -1.67
CA VAL A 116 4.30 25.24 -2.52
C VAL A 116 3.47 26.39 -3.11
N PHE A 117 3.11 27.39 -2.31
CA PHE A 117 2.40 28.57 -2.81
C PHE A 117 3.27 29.42 -3.74
N LYS A 118 4.59 29.46 -3.49
CA LYS A 118 5.52 30.15 -4.38
C LYS A 118 5.59 29.46 -5.75
N SER A 119 5.71 28.13 -5.79
CA SER A 119 5.71 27.38 -7.04
C SER A 119 4.38 27.53 -7.78
N GLU A 120 3.24 27.46 -7.08
CA GLU A 120 1.93 27.61 -7.71
C GLU A 120 1.75 28.99 -8.34
N ARG A 121 2.21 30.05 -7.66
CA ARG A 121 2.19 31.42 -8.19
C ARG A 121 3.06 31.56 -9.44
N GLU A 122 4.24 30.92 -9.46
CA GLU A 122 5.12 30.93 -10.63
C GLU A 122 4.49 30.18 -11.81
N PHE A 123 3.80 29.07 -11.57
CA PHE A 123 3.02 28.37 -12.60
C PHE A 123 1.85 29.21 -13.12
N LEU A 124 1.09 29.84 -12.23
CA LEU A 124 -0.05 30.67 -12.60
C LEU A 124 0.37 31.91 -13.39
N ALA A 125 1.56 32.44 -13.16
CA ALA A 125 2.12 33.53 -13.95
C ALA A 125 2.43 33.13 -15.41
N LEU A 126 2.63 31.83 -15.67
CA LEU A 126 2.83 31.29 -17.02
C LEU A 126 1.51 30.85 -17.68
N ALA A 127 0.40 30.81 -16.93
CA ALA A 127 -0.89 30.38 -17.45
C ALA A 127 -1.41 31.39 -18.46
N VAL A 128 -1.58 30.96 -19.71
CA VAL A 128 -2.19 31.75 -20.77
C VAL A 128 -3.70 31.57 -20.70
N HIS A 129 -4.42 32.69 -20.76
CA HIS A 129 -5.88 32.64 -20.85
C HIS A 129 -6.29 31.97 -22.17
N HIS A 130 -6.99 30.85 -22.07
CA HIS A 130 -7.62 30.17 -23.19
C HIS A 130 -9.13 30.32 -23.03
N ASP A 131 -9.75 31.08 -23.94
CA ASP A 131 -11.20 31.23 -23.95
C ASP A 131 -11.83 29.96 -24.52
N ALA A 132 -12.58 29.24 -23.68
CA ALA A 132 -13.30 28.04 -24.09
C ALA A 132 -14.56 28.36 -24.92
N LEU A 133 -15.01 29.62 -24.93
CA LEU A 133 -16.18 30.08 -25.66
C LEU A 133 -15.83 30.66 -27.03
N ALA A 134 -14.54 30.91 -27.29
CA ALA A 134 -14.11 31.41 -28.59
C ALA A 134 -14.30 30.34 -29.67
N GLY A 135 -15.15 30.63 -30.66
CA GLY A 135 -15.43 29.73 -31.78
C GLY A 135 -16.32 28.54 -31.41
N ILE A 136 -17.05 28.61 -30.28
CA ILE A 136 -17.89 27.50 -29.83
C ILE A 136 -19.04 27.21 -30.79
N GLU A 137 -19.58 28.25 -31.46
CA GLU A 137 -20.61 28.09 -32.47
C GLU A 137 -20.10 27.28 -33.67
N GLU A 138 -18.86 27.52 -34.10
CA GLU A 138 -18.23 26.78 -35.21
C GLU A 138 -17.90 25.34 -34.79
N HIS A 139 -17.32 25.14 -33.61
CA HIS A 139 -17.01 23.81 -33.08
C HIS A 139 -18.26 22.93 -32.88
N VAL A 140 -19.37 23.54 -32.44
CA VAL A 140 -20.65 22.83 -32.28
C VAL A 140 -21.25 22.49 -33.65
N LEU A 141 -21.16 23.39 -34.64
CA LEU A 141 -21.63 23.14 -36.00
C LEU A 141 -20.79 22.11 -36.77
N GLU A 142 -19.52 21.90 -36.42
CA GLU A 142 -18.69 20.84 -37.02
C GLU A 142 -18.91 19.45 -36.38
N GLN A 143 -19.38 19.40 -35.13
CA GLN A 143 -19.67 18.13 -34.44
C GLN A 143 -21.02 17.50 -34.80
N TYR A 144 -21.93 18.26 -35.42
CA TYR A 144 -23.30 17.85 -35.75
C TYR A 144 -23.63 18.05 -37.23
#